data_AF-A0A7C4TAL5-F1
#
_entry.id   AF-A0A7C4TAL5-F1
#
_cell.length_a   1.000
_cell.length_b   1.000
_cell.length_c   1.000
_cell.angle_alpha   90.00
_cell.angle_beta   90.00
_cell.angle_gamma   90.00
#
_symmetry.space_group_name_H-M   'P 1'
#
loop_
_entity.id
_entity.type
_entity.pdbx_description
1 polymer ?
#
loop_
_entity_poly.entity_id
_entity_poly.type
_entity_poly.pdbx_seq_one_letter_code
_entity_poly.pdbx_strand_id
1 'polypeptide(L)'
;MNLIMLIIAGLNLYFLRESADLLVKYLPEKEVAQVIVYYSFSDAHWDSVIAQVKGDCWEAVITSPETLNLVGIYIKYPDGIIDDNKGMLYCYEVKRSPRMILPLSISDLEAVLKQARKKIAQKKHLDEAITLLEYVDRMLEKIPYRVGTELEIKRNVMSGEVEELKKTMGR
;
A
#
# COMPACT_ATOMS: atom_id res chain seq x y z
N MET A 1 -26.95 -2.07 10.43
CA MET A 1 -26.23 -0.77 10.38
C MET A 1 -25.54 -0.72 9.03
N ASN A 2 -26.10 0.04 8.09
CA ASN A 2 -25.63 0.06 6.70
C ASN A 2 -24.45 1.02 6.59
N LEU A 3 -23.24 0.46 6.60
CA LEU A 3 -22.05 1.19 6.17
C LEU A 3 -22.12 1.28 4.64
N ILE A 4 -22.49 2.47 4.12
CA ILE A 4 -22.40 2.76 2.69
C ILE A 4 -20.91 2.86 2.36
N MET A 5 -20.31 1.75 1.91
CA MET A 5 -18.94 1.71 1.42
C MET A 5 -18.93 2.22 -0.03
N LEU A 6 -18.27 3.35 -0.26
CA LEU A 6 -17.74 3.61 -1.59
C LEU A 6 -16.63 2.59 -1.84
N ILE A 7 -16.85 1.67 -2.78
CA ILE A 7 -15.78 0.85 -3.37
C ILE A 7 -14.99 1.80 -4.26
N ILE A 8 -13.95 2.43 -3.74
CA ILE A 8 -13.22 3.49 -4.47
C ILE A 8 -12.27 2.89 -5.54
N ALA A 9 -11.94 1.59 -5.47
CA ALA A 9 -10.95 0.99 -6.37
C ALA A 9 -11.14 -0.52 -6.65
N GLY A 10 -12.35 -1.06 -6.61
CA GLY A 10 -12.60 -2.51 -6.80
C GLY A 10 -12.16 -3.41 -5.63
N LEU A 11 -11.10 -3.02 -4.90
CA LEU A 11 -10.61 -3.67 -3.68
C LEU A 11 -10.80 -2.76 -2.46
N ASN A 12 -11.27 -3.36 -1.36
CA ASN A 12 -11.35 -2.70 -0.06
C ASN A 12 -10.76 -3.57 1.05
N LEU A 13 -10.23 -2.91 2.08
CA LEU A 13 -9.57 -3.56 3.20
C LEU A 13 -10.21 -3.11 4.52
N TYR A 14 -10.50 -4.06 5.41
CA TYR A 14 -11.13 -3.81 6.70
C TYR A 14 -10.42 -4.57 7.82
N PHE A 15 -10.48 -4.06 9.03
CA PHE A 15 -10.22 -4.90 10.22
C PHE A 15 -11.40 -5.80 10.49
N LEU A 16 -11.14 -7.05 10.87
CA LEU A 16 -12.15 -7.87 11.50
C LEU A 16 -12.51 -7.29 12.88
N ARG A 17 -13.79 -7.37 13.26
CA ARG A 17 -14.31 -6.71 14.47
C ARG A 17 -13.54 -7.13 15.73
N GLU A 18 -13.29 -8.42 15.88
CA GLU A 18 -12.74 -9.02 17.09
C GLU A 18 -11.31 -9.55 16.91
N SER A 19 -10.69 -9.33 15.75
CA SER A 19 -9.31 -9.75 15.44
C SER A 19 -8.48 -8.57 14.93
N ALA A 20 -7.16 -8.71 14.95
CA ALA A 20 -6.24 -7.81 14.26
C ALA A 20 -6.05 -8.18 12.78
N ASP A 21 -6.68 -9.26 12.33
CA ASP A 21 -6.67 -9.72 10.94
C ASP A 21 -7.46 -8.79 10.02
N LEU A 22 -7.11 -8.88 8.74
CA LEU A 22 -7.65 -8.04 7.69
C LEU A 22 -8.61 -8.83 6.81
N LEU A 23 -9.75 -8.21 6.48
CA LEU A 23 -10.70 -8.67 5.50
C LEU A 23 -10.50 -7.89 4.21
N VAL A 24 -10.11 -8.60 3.16
CA VAL A 24 -10.09 -8.10 1.79
C VAL A 24 -11.45 -8.38 1.16
N LYS A 25 -12.06 -7.35 0.59
CA LYS A 25 -13.24 -7.48 -0.27
C LYS A 25 -12.90 -7.00 -1.66
N TYR A 26 -13.16 -7.84 -2.66
CA TYR A 26 -12.85 -7.55 -4.05
C TYR A 26 -14.08 -7.76 -4.94
N LEU A 27 -14.34 -6.80 -5.82
CA LEU A 27 -15.38 -6.87 -6.85
C LEU A 27 -14.70 -6.90 -8.22
N PRO A 28 -14.62 -8.06 -8.88
CA PRO A 28 -13.98 -8.17 -10.19
C PRO A 28 -14.82 -7.45 -11.26
N GLU A 29 -14.15 -6.86 -12.25
CA GLU A 29 -14.82 -6.20 -13.39
C GLU A 29 -15.50 -7.17 -14.36
N LYS A 30 -15.14 -8.45 -14.29
CA LYS A 30 -15.67 -9.53 -15.13
C LYS A 30 -16.02 -10.74 -14.26
N GLU A 31 -16.91 -11.59 -14.77
CA GLU A 31 -17.22 -12.86 -14.13
C GLU A 31 -15.98 -13.77 -14.14
N VAL A 32 -15.62 -14.30 -12.97
CA VAL A 32 -14.44 -15.16 -12.77
C VAL A 32 -14.80 -16.34 -11.89
N ALA A 33 -14.22 -17.51 -12.17
CA ALA A 33 -14.50 -18.73 -11.43
C ALA A 33 -13.77 -18.81 -10.07
N GLN A 34 -12.68 -18.06 -9.92
CA GLN A 34 -11.86 -18.02 -8.71
C GLN A 34 -11.07 -16.71 -8.65
N VAL A 35 -10.78 -16.25 -7.44
CA VAL A 35 -9.91 -15.12 -7.15
C VAL A 35 -8.85 -15.55 -6.15
N ILE A 36 -7.59 -15.32 -6.47
CA ILE A 36 -6.47 -15.48 -5.53
C ILE A 36 -5.97 -14.09 -5.14
N VAL A 37 -5.99 -13.81 -3.84
CA VAL A 37 -5.48 -12.57 -3.26
C VAL A 37 -4.02 -12.81 -2.91
N TYR A 38 -3.11 -12.10 -3.57
CA TYR A 38 -1.71 -12.05 -3.20
C TYR A 38 -1.46 -10.83 -2.33
N TYR A 39 -0.75 -11.02 -1.22
CA TYR A 39 -0.46 -9.95 -0.29
C TYR A 39 0.98 -10.01 0.22
N SER A 40 1.48 -8.87 0.64
CA SER A 40 2.79 -8.72 1.28
C SER A 40 2.73 -7.63 2.32
N PHE A 41 3.48 -7.81 3.40
CA PHE A 41 3.63 -6.82 4.48
C PHE A 41 4.97 -6.07 4.42
N SER A 42 5.87 -6.50 3.55
CA SER A 42 7.20 -5.90 3.36
C SER A 42 7.88 -6.46 2.10
N ASP A 43 8.51 -5.58 1.34
CA ASP A 43 9.40 -5.93 0.23
C ASP A 43 8.72 -6.77 -0.88
N ALA A 44 9.51 -7.66 -1.52
CA ALA A 44 9.09 -8.50 -2.64
C ALA A 44 8.69 -9.93 -2.22
N HIS A 45 8.47 -10.18 -0.93
CA HIS A 45 8.00 -11.49 -0.45
C HIS A 45 6.48 -11.51 -0.41
N TRP A 46 5.88 -12.42 -1.17
CA TRP A 46 4.43 -12.49 -1.37
C TRP A 46 3.87 -13.81 -0.85
N ASP A 47 2.77 -13.71 -0.12
CA ASP A 47 1.92 -14.83 0.29
C ASP A 47 0.58 -14.73 -0.45
N SER A 48 -0.26 -15.77 -0.36
CA SER A 48 -1.53 -15.81 -1.07
C SER A 48 -2.62 -16.56 -0.33
N VAL A 49 -3.86 -16.13 -0.56
CA VAL A 49 -5.06 -16.77 -0.04
C VAL A 49 -6.13 -16.83 -1.12
N ILE A 50 -6.82 -17.97 -1.23
CA ILE A 50 -7.96 -18.13 -2.14
C ILE A 50 -9.15 -17.40 -1.52
N ALA A 51 -9.75 -16.46 -2.26
CA ALA A 51 -10.94 -15.77 -1.82
C ALA A 51 -12.19 -16.65 -1.98
N GLN A 52 -13.18 -16.41 -1.13
CA GLN A 52 -14.48 -17.07 -1.17
C GLN A 52 -15.54 -16.10 -1.67
N VAL A 53 -16.49 -16.59 -2.47
CA VAL A 53 -17.64 -15.79 -2.94
C VAL A 53 -18.60 -15.57 -1.79
N LYS A 54 -19.05 -14.33 -1.60
CA LYS A 54 -20.07 -13.97 -0.63
C LYS A 54 -20.93 -12.81 -1.14
N GLY A 55 -22.16 -13.13 -1.51
CA GLY A 55 -22.99 -12.20 -2.28
C GLY A 55 -22.31 -11.88 -3.61
N ASP A 56 -22.20 -10.61 -3.94
CA ASP A 56 -21.63 -10.15 -5.22
C ASP A 56 -20.12 -9.90 -5.17
N CYS A 57 -19.45 -10.21 -4.05
CA CYS A 57 -18.03 -9.94 -3.86
C CYS A 57 -17.22 -11.17 -3.46
N TRP A 58 -15.91 -11.09 -3.66
CA TRP A 58 -14.94 -12.05 -3.19
C TRP A 58 -14.34 -11.56 -1.87
N GLU A 59 -14.39 -12.40 -0.83
CA GLU A 59 -13.84 -12.10 0.49
C GLU A 59 -12.64 -13.01 0.78
N ALA A 60 -11.56 -12.44 1.34
CA ALA A 60 -10.44 -13.20 1.87
C ALA A 60 -10.01 -12.62 3.22
N VAL A 61 -9.61 -13.49 4.14
CA VAL A 61 -9.06 -13.10 5.44
C VAL A 61 -7.55 -13.28 5.41
N ILE A 62 -6.82 -12.23 5.76
CA ILE A 62 -5.37 -12.21 5.85
C ILE A 62 -4.97 -12.15 7.32
N THR A 63 -4.22 -13.16 7.76
CA THR A 63 -3.61 -13.16 9.09
C THR A 63 -2.55 -12.08 9.19
N SER A 64 -2.74 -11.13 10.08
CA SER A 64 -1.87 -9.95 10.15
C SER A 64 -0.80 -10.10 11.23
N PRO A 65 0.48 -9.75 10.96
CA PRO A 65 1.53 -9.75 11.98
C PRO A 65 1.36 -8.58 12.95
N GLU A 66 1.90 -8.71 14.17
CA GLU A 66 1.81 -7.66 15.20
C GLU A 66 2.45 -6.34 14.78
N THR A 67 3.53 -6.43 14.00
CA THR A 67 4.33 -5.29 13.51
C THR A 67 3.82 -4.72 12.18
N LEU A 68 2.59 -5.07 11.78
CA LEU A 68 1.99 -4.60 10.54
C LEU A 68 1.96 -3.06 10.50
N ASN A 69 2.58 -2.51 9.46
CA ASN A 69 2.54 -1.08 9.15
C ASN A 69 2.06 -0.81 7.73
N LEU A 70 2.35 -1.72 6.80
CA LEU A 70 2.00 -1.61 5.39
C LEU A 70 1.50 -2.97 4.89
N VAL A 71 0.54 -2.93 3.98
CA VAL A 71 0.16 -4.10 3.18
C VAL A 71 -0.01 -3.69 1.74
N GLY A 72 0.60 -4.45 0.84
CA GLY A 72 0.41 -4.38 -0.60
C GLY A 72 -0.38 -5.61 -1.05
N ILE A 73 -1.34 -5.40 -1.95
CA ILE A 73 -2.26 -6.44 -2.42
C ILE A 73 -2.36 -6.36 -3.94
N TYR A 74 -2.41 -7.52 -4.59
CA TYR A 74 -2.87 -7.66 -5.98
C TYR A 74 -3.70 -8.93 -6.14
N ILE A 75 -4.47 -8.99 -7.22
CA ILE A 75 -5.39 -10.08 -7.52
C ILE A 75 -4.87 -10.87 -8.72
N LYS A 76 -4.98 -12.20 -8.66
CA LYS A 76 -4.72 -13.08 -9.79
C LYS A 76 -5.93 -13.95 -10.10
N TYR A 77 -6.27 -14.01 -11.39
CA TYR A 77 -7.31 -14.87 -11.93
C TYR A 77 -6.76 -16.20 -12.45
N PRO A 78 -7.60 -17.23 -12.65
CA PRO A 78 -7.18 -18.55 -13.14
C PRO A 78 -6.59 -18.54 -14.55
N ASP A 79 -7.01 -17.58 -15.39
CA ASP A 79 -6.48 -17.35 -16.73
C ASP A 79 -5.09 -16.70 -16.74
N GLY A 80 -4.53 -16.41 -15.56
CA GLY A 80 -3.23 -15.77 -15.39
C GLY A 80 -3.26 -14.25 -15.45
N ILE A 81 -4.42 -13.64 -15.71
CA ILE A 81 -4.57 -12.19 -15.68
C ILE A 81 -4.40 -11.69 -14.25
N ILE A 82 -3.69 -10.57 -14.12
CA ILE A 82 -3.41 -9.92 -12.84
C ILE A 82 -4.14 -8.57 -12.83
N ASP A 83 -4.86 -8.31 -11.74
CA ASP A 83 -5.27 -6.96 -11.37
C ASP A 83 -4.37 -6.48 -10.22
N ASP A 84 -3.38 -5.69 -10.58
CA ASP A 84 -2.42 -5.06 -9.68
C ASP A 84 -2.53 -3.53 -9.71
N ASN A 85 -3.74 -2.99 -9.97
CA ASN A 85 -3.96 -1.55 -10.05
C ASN A 85 -3.00 -0.88 -11.06
N LYS A 86 -2.88 -1.47 -12.27
CA LYS A 86 -1.99 -1.00 -13.35
C LYS A 86 -0.51 -0.98 -12.95
N GLY A 87 -0.05 -2.02 -12.26
CA GLY A 87 1.33 -2.16 -11.80
C GLY A 87 1.69 -1.36 -10.54
N MET A 88 0.70 -0.72 -9.89
CA MET A 88 0.89 0.11 -8.69
C MET A 88 0.53 -0.57 -7.37
N LEU A 89 -0.09 -1.75 -7.44
CA LEU A 89 -0.66 -2.48 -6.31
C LEU A 89 -1.78 -1.69 -5.60
N TYR A 90 -2.54 -2.42 -4.78
CA TYR A 90 -3.42 -1.84 -3.78
C TYR A 90 -2.65 -1.78 -2.46
N CYS A 91 -2.16 -0.60 -2.09
CA CYS A 91 -1.35 -0.40 -0.91
C CYS A 91 -2.11 0.35 0.19
N TYR A 92 -1.89 -0.06 1.44
CA TYR A 92 -2.51 0.53 2.61
C TYR A 92 -1.52 0.67 3.76
N GLU A 93 -1.47 1.85 4.38
CA GLU A 93 -0.90 2.00 5.72
C GLU A 93 -1.93 1.49 6.74
N VAL A 94 -1.47 0.63 7.65
CA VAL A 94 -2.32 -0.03 8.64
C VAL A 94 -1.78 0.25 10.03
N LYS A 95 -2.63 0.77 10.92
CA LYS A 95 -2.34 0.93 12.35
C LYS A 95 -3.33 0.14 13.17
N ARG A 96 -2.82 -0.64 14.12
CA ARG A 96 -3.66 -1.45 15.03
C ARG A 96 -4.27 -0.64 16.17
N SER A 97 -3.60 0.43 16.62
CA SER A 97 -4.07 1.26 17.74
C SER A 97 -3.70 2.75 17.54
N PRO A 98 -4.68 3.64 17.33
CA PRO A 98 -6.08 3.31 17.01
C PRO A 98 -6.17 2.51 15.70
N ARG A 99 -7.20 1.67 15.56
CA ARG A 99 -7.44 0.90 14.33
C ARG A 99 -7.69 1.86 13.17
N MET A 100 -6.77 1.88 12.21
CA MET A 100 -6.84 2.75 11.05
C MET A 100 -6.27 2.05 9.82
N ILE A 101 -6.96 2.20 8.70
CA ILE A 101 -6.52 1.75 7.37
C ILE A 101 -6.57 2.99 6.48
N LEU A 102 -5.42 3.38 5.94
CA LEU A 102 -5.30 4.51 5.02
C LEU A 102 -4.83 3.98 3.67
N PRO A 103 -5.57 4.23 2.58
CA PRO A 103 -5.05 4.00 1.24
C PRO A 103 -3.74 4.77 1.06
N LEU A 104 -2.76 4.13 0.45
CA LEU A 104 -1.46 4.71 0.15
C LEU A 104 -1.13 4.43 -1.31
N SER A 105 -0.73 5.46 -2.04
CA SER A 105 -0.12 5.32 -3.36
C SER A 105 1.32 5.83 -3.35
N ILE A 106 2.12 5.35 -4.30
CA ILE A 106 3.46 5.90 -4.53
C ILE A 106 3.40 7.39 -4.87
N SER A 107 2.35 7.83 -5.57
CA SER A 107 2.11 9.24 -5.90
C SER A 107 1.82 10.11 -4.67
N ASP A 108 1.22 9.55 -3.61
CA ASP A 108 1.07 10.28 -2.34
C ASP A 108 2.44 10.52 -1.71
N LEU A 109 3.34 9.52 -1.75
CA LEU A 109 4.71 9.66 -1.27
C LEU A 109 5.51 10.67 -2.11
N GLU A 110 5.33 10.69 -3.44
CA GLU A 110 5.92 11.71 -4.34
C GLU A 110 5.48 13.13 -3.95
N ALA A 111 4.19 13.31 -3.64
CA ALA A 111 3.66 14.60 -3.21
C ALA A 111 4.29 15.05 -1.88
N VAL A 112 4.45 14.14 -0.92
CA VAL A 112 5.12 14.41 0.36
C VAL A 112 6.59 14.78 0.14
N LEU A 113 7.32 14.01 -0.68
CA LEU A 113 8.72 14.28 -1.03
C LEU A 113 8.89 15.65 -1.67
N LYS A 114 7.99 16.02 -2.59
CA LYS A 114 7.97 17.35 -3.23
C LYS A 114 7.80 18.49 -2.21
N GLN A 115 6.99 18.29 -1.18
CA GLN A 115 6.83 19.28 -0.09
C GLN A 115 8.09 19.38 0.76
N ALA A 116 8.71 18.25 1.10
CA ALA A 116 9.97 18.24 1.84
C ALA A 116 11.08 18.98 1.08
N ARG A 117 11.27 18.65 -0.20
CA ARG A 117 12.21 19.33 -1.10
C ARG A 117 12.00 20.84 -1.16
N LYS A 118 10.74 21.27 -1.30
CA LYS A 118 10.41 22.70 -1.34
C LYS A 118 10.82 23.42 -0.05
N LYS A 119 10.54 22.82 1.11
CA LYS A 119 10.89 23.39 2.43
C LYS A 119 12.41 23.47 2.63
N ILE A 120 13.15 22.46 2.20
CA ILE A 120 14.63 22.43 2.24
C ILE A 120 15.21 23.53 1.34
N ALA A 121 14.78 23.60 0.08
CA ALA A 121 15.25 24.61 -0.86
C ALA A 121 14.99 26.05 -0.38
N GLN A 122 13.85 26.27 0.28
CA GLN A 122 13.46 27.56 0.85
C GLN A 122 14.08 27.84 2.22
N LYS A 123 14.79 26.88 2.82
CA LYS A 123 15.30 26.94 4.20
C LYS A 123 14.22 27.32 5.22
N LYS A 124 12.99 26.84 5.02
CA LYS A 124 11.82 27.20 5.84
C LYS A 124 11.17 25.94 6.40
N HIS A 125 10.85 25.95 7.71
CA HIS A 125 10.26 24.79 8.40
C HIS A 125 11.10 23.51 8.23
N LEU A 126 12.41 23.60 8.49
CA LEU A 126 13.35 22.50 8.26
C LEU A 126 13.00 21.24 9.07
N ASP A 127 12.55 21.39 10.31
CA ASP A 127 12.15 20.26 11.15
C ASP A 127 10.97 19.47 10.55
N GLU A 128 10.02 20.18 9.96
CA GLU A 128 8.91 19.56 9.22
C GLU A 128 9.43 18.85 7.97
N ALA A 129 10.34 19.47 7.23
CA ALA A 129 10.94 18.84 6.04
C ALA A 129 11.68 17.54 6.38
N ILE A 130 12.42 17.53 7.50
CA ILE A 130 13.09 16.33 8.03
C ILE A 130 12.06 15.25 8.35
N THR A 131 10.99 15.62 9.06
CA THR A 131 9.93 14.67 9.43
C THR A 131 9.27 14.06 8.18
N LEU A 132 9.03 14.87 7.15
CA LEU A 132 8.47 14.39 5.87
C LEU A 132 9.44 13.46 5.13
N LEU A 133 10.73 13.78 5.10
CA LEU A 133 11.75 12.89 4.50
C LEU A 133 11.85 11.56 5.25
N GLU A 134 11.94 11.59 6.59
CA GLU A 134 11.99 10.38 7.41
C GLU A 134 10.73 9.52 7.26
N TYR A 135 9.56 10.16 7.09
CA TYR A 135 8.33 9.45 6.74
C TYR A 135 8.47 8.78 5.37
N VAL A 136 8.79 9.51 4.31
CA VAL A 136 8.90 8.94 2.95
C VAL A 136 9.90 7.81 2.90
N ASP A 137 11.09 8.01 3.46
CA ASP A 137 12.16 7.02 3.55
C ASP A 137 11.70 5.69 4.14
N ARG A 138 11.12 5.75 5.35
CA ARG A 138 10.59 4.56 6.04
C ARG A 138 9.50 3.86 5.24
N MET A 139 8.66 4.62 4.53
CA MET A 139 7.60 4.04 3.71
C MET A 139 8.17 3.38 2.45
N LEU A 140 9.15 4.01 1.78
CA LEU A 140 9.82 3.44 0.60
C LEU A 140 10.61 2.19 0.95
N GLU A 141 11.26 2.13 2.12
CA GLU A 141 11.95 0.91 2.57
C GLU A 141 10.98 -0.27 2.64
N LYS A 142 9.77 -0.05 3.15
CA LYS A 142 8.83 -1.12 3.51
C LYS A 142 7.73 -1.38 2.49
N ILE A 143 7.48 -0.45 1.56
CA ILE A 143 6.38 -0.57 0.60
C ILE A 143 6.56 -1.85 -0.22
N PRO A 144 5.57 -2.76 -0.23
CA PRO A 144 5.69 -3.96 -1.04
C PRO A 144 5.72 -3.63 -2.51
N TYR A 145 6.43 -4.45 -3.28
CA TYR A 145 6.57 -4.27 -4.71
C TYR A 145 6.72 -5.61 -5.44
N ARG A 146 6.46 -5.58 -6.75
CA ARG A 146 6.74 -6.69 -7.65
C ARG A 146 7.91 -6.32 -8.55
N VAL A 147 8.84 -7.25 -8.73
CA VAL A 147 10.02 -7.04 -9.58
C VAL A 147 9.58 -6.77 -11.02
N GLY A 148 10.18 -5.76 -11.65
CA GLY A 148 9.91 -5.32 -13.01
C GLY A 148 8.67 -4.45 -13.17
N THR A 149 8.06 -3.97 -12.08
CA THR A 149 6.86 -3.10 -12.15
C THR A 149 7.20 -1.61 -12.10
N GLU A 150 6.27 -0.77 -12.57
CA GLU A 150 6.40 0.69 -12.50
C GLU A 150 6.59 1.18 -11.05
N LEU A 151 5.92 0.52 -10.08
CA LEU A 151 6.08 0.85 -8.67
C LEU A 151 7.51 0.63 -8.18
N GLU A 152 8.17 -0.47 -8.55
CA GLU A 152 9.57 -0.72 -8.18
C GLU A 152 10.48 0.38 -8.74
N ILE A 153 10.30 0.74 -10.00
CA ILE A 153 11.09 1.79 -10.66
C ILE A 153 10.91 3.13 -9.92
N LYS A 154 9.67 3.54 -9.68
CA LYS A 154 9.36 4.80 -8.97
C LYS A 154 9.92 4.81 -7.56
N ARG A 155 9.72 3.72 -6.81
CA ARG A 155 10.27 3.54 -5.47
C ARG A 155 11.79 3.76 -5.48
N ASN A 156 12.51 3.09 -6.37
CA ASN A 156 13.97 3.16 -6.43
C ASN A 156 14.46 4.58 -6.78
N VAL A 157 13.81 5.24 -7.74
CA VAL A 157 14.12 6.64 -8.10
C VAL A 157 13.91 7.56 -6.90
N MET A 158 12.78 7.42 -6.21
CA MET A 158 12.47 8.25 -5.03
C MET A 158 13.43 7.99 -3.87
N SER A 159 13.83 6.73 -3.63
CA SER A 159 14.82 6.40 -2.59
C SER A 159 16.15 7.12 -2.86
N GLY A 160 16.59 7.16 -4.13
CA GLY A 160 17.77 7.94 -4.52
C GLY A 160 17.61 9.44 -4.24
N GLU A 161 16.46 10.03 -4.57
CA GLU A 161 16.19 11.46 -4.27
C GLU A 161 16.18 11.74 -2.77
N VAL A 162 15.62 10.85 -1.95
CA VAL A 162 15.62 10.97 -0.49
C VAL A 162 17.04 10.97 0.06
N GLU A 163 17.90 10.05 -0.40
CA GLU A 163 19.30 10.00 0.01
C GLU A 163 20.06 11.29 -0.35
N GLU A 164 19.85 11.81 -1.56
CA GLU A 164 20.47 13.07 -1.99
C GLU A 164 20.04 14.24 -1.10
N LEU A 165 18.73 14.35 -0.82
CA LEU A 165 18.21 15.42 0.03
C LEU A 165 18.75 15.31 1.47
N LYS A 166 18.83 14.11 2.05
CA LYS A 166 19.47 13.90 3.36
C LYS A 166 20.93 14.38 3.38
N LYS A 167 21.72 14.03 2.35
CA LYS A 167 23.11 14.48 2.22
C LYS A 167 23.24 15.99 2.17
N THR A 168 22.35 16.69 1.44
CA THR A 168 22.38 18.17 1.39
C THR A 168 22.12 18.83 2.75
N MET A 169 21.48 18.11 3.66
CA MET A 169 21.19 18.57 5.03
C MET A 169 22.27 18.14 6.03
N GLY A 170 23.32 17.45 5.59
CA GLY A 170 24.36 16.91 6.47
C GLY A 170 23.90 15.69 7.27
N ARG A 171 22.98 14.90 6.71
CA ARG A 171 22.42 13.67 7.30
C ARG A 171 22.66 12.46 6.41
#